data_AF-A0A7S1ZFW0-F1
#
_entry.id   AF-A0A7S1ZFW0-F1
#
_cell.length_a   1.000
_cell.length_b   1.000
_cell.length_c   1.000
_cell.angle_alpha   90.00
_cell.angle_beta   90.00
_cell.angle_gamma   90.00
#
_symmetry.space_group_name_H-M   'P 1'
#
loop_
_entity.id
_entity.type
_entity.pdbx_description
1 polymer ?
#
loop_
_entity_poly.entity_id
_entity_poly.type
_entity_poly.pdbx_seq_one_letter_code
_entity_poly.pdbx_strand_id
1 'polypeptide(L)'
;TAAAKNADSAREASELILEGSERLYDLFNDLASSPVTNIIQLQKSLRTTPAVRLDTPAVVLVGAPNVGKSSIVRAISSATPEVNNYPFTTRGMTLGHVEVFWNEDVRATTSIIPDSDLSLEPTQSYAF
;
A
#
# COMPACT_ATOMS: atom_id res chain seq x y z
N THR A 1 31.97 22.70 -12.35
CA THR A 1 31.67 23.89 -11.53
C THR A 1 32.80 24.93 -11.53
N ALA A 2 34.07 24.55 -11.69
CA ALA A 2 35.18 25.51 -11.76
C ALA A 2 35.18 26.41 -13.02
N ALA A 3 34.72 25.90 -14.18
CA ALA A 3 34.80 26.63 -15.46
C ALA A 3 33.86 27.85 -15.54
N ALA A 4 32.57 27.72 -15.17
CA ALA A 4 31.62 28.84 -15.21
C ALA A 4 31.91 29.95 -14.18
N LYS A 5 32.70 29.64 -13.15
CA LYS A 5 33.07 30.59 -12.08
C LYS A 5 34.19 31.55 -12.51
N ASN A 6 34.91 31.21 -13.57
CA ASN A 6 36.04 31.98 -14.12
C ASN A 6 35.69 32.61 -15.48
N ALA A 7 34.41 32.67 -15.87
CA ALA A 7 33.99 33.22 -17.16
C ALA A 7 34.05 34.76 -17.13
N ASP A 8 34.58 35.35 -18.20
CA ASP A 8 34.83 36.79 -18.29
C ASP A 8 33.56 37.58 -18.67
N SER A 9 32.52 36.88 -19.15
CA SER A 9 31.25 37.46 -19.59
C SER A 9 30.05 36.61 -19.18
N ALA A 10 28.92 37.28 -18.89
CA ALA A 10 27.64 36.61 -18.62
C ALA A 10 27.18 35.67 -19.76
N ARG A 11 27.56 36.00 -21.00
CA ARG A 11 27.25 35.19 -22.18
C ARG A 11 28.05 33.88 -22.20
N GLU A 12 29.35 33.96 -21.91
CA GLU A 12 30.24 32.81 -21.85
C GLU A 12 29.89 31.88 -20.67
N ALA A 13 29.57 32.46 -19.51
CA ALA A 13 29.07 31.70 -18.36
C ALA A 13 27.81 30.88 -18.71
N SER A 14 26.88 31.49 -19.46
CA SER A 14 25.64 30.82 -19.89
C SER A 14 25.91 29.67 -20.87
N GLU A 15 26.88 29.84 -21.77
CA GLU A 15 27.27 28.84 -22.76
C GLU A 15 27.91 27.61 -22.09
N LEU A 16 28.80 27.83 -21.11
CA LEU A 16 29.40 26.76 -20.31
C LEU A 16 28.37 26.02 -19.43
N ILE A 17 27.37 26.73 -18.92
CA ILE A 17 26.27 26.12 -18.16
C ILE A 17 25.41 25.24 -19.06
N LEU A 18 25.09 25.72 -20.27
CA LEU A 18 24.30 24.97 -21.24
C LEU A 18 25.01 23.66 -21.62
N GLU A 19 26.28 23.72 -21.99
CA GLU A 19 27.12 22.55 -22.32
C GLU A 19 27.21 21.58 -21.13
N GLY A 20 27.36 22.11 -19.91
CA GLY A 20 27.33 21.30 -18.69
C GLY A 20 25.98 20.60 -18.46
N SER A 21 24.87 21.27 -18.78
CA SER A 21 23.54 20.70 -18.66
C SER A 21 23.28 19.60 -19.68
N GLU A 22 23.75 19.77 -20.92
CA GLU A 22 23.63 18.76 -21.98
C GLU A 22 24.36 17.47 -21.58
N ARG A 23 25.60 17.58 -21.09
CA ARG A 23 26.35 16.41 -20.60
C ARG A 23 25.65 15.69 -19.44
N LEU A 24 24.99 16.43 -18.55
CA LEU A 24 24.20 15.84 -17.46
C LEU A 24 22.95 15.14 -17.98
N TYR A 25 22.31 15.70 -19.01
CA TYR A 25 21.16 15.08 -19.68
C TYR A 25 21.53 13.76 -20.37
N ASP A 26 22.67 13.73 -21.07
CA ASP A 26 23.16 12.52 -21.71
C ASP A 26 23.46 11.42 -20.67
N LEU A 27 24.17 11.77 -19.60
CA LEU A 27 24.41 10.86 -18.46
C LEU A 27 23.10 10.36 -17.84
N PHE A 28 22.10 11.22 -17.68
CA PHE A 28 20.80 10.85 -17.17
C PHE A 28 20.08 9.88 -18.11
N ASN A 29 20.11 10.14 -19.42
CA ASN A 29 19.47 9.28 -20.41
C ASN A 29 20.14 7.90 -20.49
N ASP A 30 21.47 7.84 -20.38
CA ASP A 30 22.21 6.58 -20.42
C ASP A 30 21.99 5.72 -19.17
N LEU A 31 21.97 6.34 -17.99
CA LEU A 31 22.02 5.61 -16.72
C LEU A 31 20.68 5.57 -15.99
N ALA A 32 19.94 6.67 -16.00
CA ALA A 32 18.78 6.88 -15.13
C ALA A 32 17.44 6.70 -15.83
N SER A 33 17.39 6.75 -17.17
CA SER A 33 16.14 6.61 -17.93
C SER A 33 15.40 5.30 -17.63
N SER A 34 16.08 4.15 -17.66
CA SER A 34 15.47 2.85 -17.40
C SER A 34 15.09 2.65 -15.92
N PRO A 35 15.97 2.87 -14.93
CA PRO A 35 15.61 2.71 -13.52
C PRO A 35 14.50 3.65 -13.06
N VAL A 36 14.53 4.92 -13.49
CA VAL A 36 13.50 5.90 -13.13
C VAL A 36 12.15 5.50 -13.72
N THR A 37 12.12 5.04 -14.97
CA THR A 37 10.88 4.53 -15.58
C THR A 37 10.34 3.33 -14.83
N ASN A 38 11.20 2.41 -14.40
CA ASN A 38 10.79 1.24 -13.62
C ASN A 38 10.20 1.62 -12.26
N ILE A 39 10.80 2.59 -11.55
CA ILE A 39 10.27 3.10 -10.28
C ILE A 39 8.89 3.72 -10.49
N ILE A 40 8.72 4.52 -11.56
CA ILE A 40 7.44 5.14 -11.89
C ILE A 40 6.37 4.06 -12.19
N GLN A 41 6.73 3.02 -12.93
CA GLN A 41 5.83 1.90 -13.22
C GLN A 41 5.46 1.13 -11.95
N LEU A 42 6.43 0.86 -11.07
CA LEU A 42 6.20 0.21 -9.78
C LEU A 42 5.28 1.05 -8.89
N GLN A 43 5.51 2.36 -8.79
CA GLN A 43 4.63 3.27 -8.05
C GLN A 43 3.19 3.24 -8.59
N LYS A 44 3.02 3.23 -9.92
CA LYS A 44 1.70 3.12 -10.56
C LYS A 44 1.01 1.79 -10.21
N SER A 45 1.76 0.69 -10.19
CA SER A 45 1.23 -0.64 -9.83
C SER A 45 0.89 -0.77 -8.35
N LEU A 46 1.68 -0.16 -7.46
CA LEU A 46 1.40 -0.20 -6.01
C LEU A 46 0.14 0.60 -5.66
N ARG A 47 -0.15 1.69 -6.39
CA ARG A 47 -1.35 2.51 -6.17
C ARG A 47 -2.66 1.76 -6.37
N THR A 48 -2.67 0.70 -7.19
CA THR A 48 -3.87 -0.12 -7.42
C THR A 48 -4.05 -1.24 -6.40
N THR A 49 -3.09 -1.42 -5.48
CA THR A 49 -3.16 -2.50 -4.49
C THR A 49 -4.10 -2.07 -3.36
N PRO A 50 -5.14 -2.86 -3.05
CA PRO A 50 -6.07 -2.55 -1.96
C PRO A 50 -5.35 -2.59 -0.61
N ALA A 51 -5.60 -1.60 0.24
CA ALA A 51 -5.10 -1.57 1.60
C ALA A 51 -6.00 -2.42 2.50
N VAL A 52 -5.45 -3.46 3.11
CA VAL A 52 -6.14 -4.30 4.11
C VAL A 52 -5.50 -4.08 5.46
N ARG A 53 -6.32 -3.75 6.45
CA ARG A 53 -5.90 -3.66 7.86
C ARG A 53 -5.74 -5.08 8.41
N LEU A 54 -4.53 -5.43 8.82
CA LEU A 54 -4.17 -6.77 9.34
C LEU A 54 -4.28 -6.85 10.87
N ASP A 55 -4.54 -5.73 11.52
CA ASP A 55 -4.75 -5.62 12.97
C ASP A 55 -6.18 -6.00 13.39
N THR A 56 -7.10 -6.14 12.44
CA THR A 56 -8.46 -6.63 12.67
C THR A 56 -8.58 -8.12 12.36
N PRO A 57 -9.39 -8.89 13.13
CA PRO A 57 -9.60 -10.30 12.88
C PRO A 57 -10.26 -10.52 11.51
N ALA A 58 -9.62 -11.30 10.66
CA ALA A 58 -10.08 -11.62 9.31
C ALA A 58 -10.65 -13.04 9.23
N VAL A 59 -11.82 -13.20 8.60
CA VAL A 59 -12.45 -14.49 8.34
C VAL A 59 -12.42 -14.76 6.83
N VAL A 60 -11.94 -15.94 6.44
CA VAL A 60 -11.82 -16.34 5.03
C VAL A 60 -12.81 -17.47 4.72
N LEU A 61 -13.68 -17.25 3.74
CA LEU A 61 -14.64 -18.25 3.29
C LEU A 61 -14.13 -18.99 2.04
N VAL A 62 -13.80 -20.27 2.18
CA VAL A 62 -13.27 -21.12 1.09
C VAL A 62 -14.29 -22.17 0.67
N GLY A 63 -14.39 -22.48 -0.62
CA GLY A 63 -15.27 -23.55 -1.12
C GLY A 63 -15.47 -23.54 -2.62
N ALA A 64 -16.13 -24.61 -3.12
CA ALA A 64 -16.38 -24.84 -4.54
C ALA A 64 -17.07 -23.66 -5.25
N PRO A 65 -16.88 -23.45 -6.56
CA PRO A 65 -17.52 -22.35 -7.29
C PRO A 65 -19.05 -22.41 -7.14
N ASN A 66 -19.72 -21.25 -7.15
CA ASN A 66 -21.17 -21.10 -7.08
C ASN A 66 -21.89 -21.59 -5.81
N VAL A 67 -21.20 -22.06 -4.76
CA VAL A 67 -21.83 -22.47 -3.48
C VAL A 67 -22.38 -21.30 -2.62
N GLY A 68 -22.56 -20.12 -3.20
CA GLY A 68 -23.15 -18.97 -2.49
C GLY A 68 -22.20 -18.21 -1.55
N LYS A 69 -20.89 -18.47 -1.59
CA LYS A 69 -19.88 -17.76 -0.75
C LYS A 69 -20.04 -16.24 -0.78
N SER A 70 -20.19 -15.65 -1.97
CA SER A 70 -20.39 -14.21 -2.13
C SER A 70 -21.75 -13.72 -1.61
N SER A 71 -22.77 -14.57 -1.62
CA SER A 71 -24.08 -14.27 -1.01
C SER A 71 -23.99 -14.22 0.51
N ILE A 72 -23.23 -15.13 1.13
CA ILE A 72 -22.99 -15.13 2.57
C ILE A 72 -22.21 -13.87 2.98
N VAL A 73 -21.15 -13.53 2.26
CA VAL A 73 -20.38 -12.31 2.52
C VAL A 73 -21.26 -11.06 2.40
N ARG A 74 -22.14 -10.98 1.40
CA ARG A 74 -23.12 -9.88 1.27
C ARG A 74 -24.12 -9.80 2.41
N ALA A 75 -24.55 -10.94 2.95
CA ALA A 75 -25.56 -10.97 4.01
C ALA A 75 -24.98 -10.56 5.38
N ILE A 76 -23.70 -10.85 5.62
CA ILE A 76 -23.04 -10.57 6.91
C ILE A 76 -22.33 -9.21 6.90
N SER A 77 -21.94 -8.71 5.72
CA SER A 77 -21.23 -7.43 5.61
C SER A 77 -22.15 -6.25 5.93
N SER A 78 -21.70 -5.35 6.80
CA SER A 78 -22.38 -4.09 7.14
C SER A 78 -22.30 -3.06 6.01
N ALA A 79 -21.27 -3.15 5.16
CA ALA A 79 -21.08 -2.32 3.96
C ALA A 79 -21.30 -3.13 2.66
N THR A 80 -21.52 -2.43 1.53
CA THR A 80 -21.56 -3.07 0.21
C THR A 80 -20.20 -3.72 -0.06
N PRO A 81 -20.12 -5.05 -0.22
CA PRO A 81 -18.84 -5.70 -0.31
C PRO A 81 -18.14 -5.37 -1.63
N GLU A 82 -16.88 -4.99 -1.53
CA GLU A 82 -16.06 -4.56 -2.65
C GLU A 82 -15.35 -5.75 -3.30
N VAL A 83 -15.30 -5.74 -4.63
CA VAL A 83 -14.55 -6.75 -5.39
C VAL A 83 -13.20 -6.16 -5.75
N ASN A 84 -12.16 -6.63 -5.06
CA ASN A 84 -10.80 -6.13 -5.22
C ASN A 84 -9.92 -7.16 -5.93
N ASN A 85 -9.07 -6.69 -6.84
CA ASN A 85 -8.10 -7.51 -7.56
C ASN A 85 -6.83 -7.62 -6.71
N TYR A 86 -6.55 -8.82 -6.23
CA TYR A 86 -5.34 -9.12 -5.48
C TYR A 86 -4.32 -9.83 -6.38
N PRO A 87 -3.03 -9.53 -6.24
CA PRO A 87 -1.98 -10.28 -6.93
C PRO A 87 -2.11 -11.78 -6.63
N PHE A 88 -1.83 -12.61 -7.64
CA PHE A 88 -1.86 -14.08 -7.54
C PHE A 88 -3.25 -14.72 -7.36
N THR A 89 -4.34 -13.96 -7.45
CA THR A 89 -5.71 -14.53 -7.56
C THR A 89 -6.20 -14.51 -9.01
N THR A 90 -6.87 -15.57 -9.47
CA THR A 90 -7.43 -15.65 -10.83
C THR A 90 -8.73 -14.87 -11.00
N ARG A 91 -9.35 -14.47 -9.89
CA ARG A 91 -10.60 -13.69 -9.81
C ARG A 91 -10.49 -12.70 -8.65
N GLY A 92 -11.21 -11.58 -8.77
CA GLY A 92 -11.36 -10.61 -7.68
C GLY A 92 -12.00 -11.27 -6.45
N MET A 93 -11.47 -10.96 -5.26
CA MET A 93 -12.01 -11.43 -3.99
C MET A 93 -13.06 -10.43 -3.49
N THR A 94 -14.15 -10.94 -2.91
CA THR A 94 -15.18 -10.12 -2.27
C THR A 94 -14.76 -9.84 -0.83
N LEU A 95 -14.50 -8.58 -0.50
CA LEU A 95 -14.18 -8.12 0.86
C LEU A 95 -15.42 -7.46 1.46
N GLY A 96 -15.80 -7.88 2.66
CA GLY A 96 -16.86 -7.26 3.45
C GLY A 96 -16.34 -6.85 4.82
N HIS A 97 -17.01 -5.90 5.45
CA HIS A 97 -16.72 -5.47 6.81
C HIS A 97 -17.83 -5.94 7.73
N VAL A 98 -17.48 -6.45 8.91
CA VAL A 98 -18.44 -6.98 9.87
C VAL A 98 -18.14 -6.35 11.21
N GLU A 99 -19.13 -5.69 11.80
CA GLU A 99 -19.06 -5.21 13.17
C GLU A 99 -19.63 -6.30 14.08
N VAL A 100 -18.79 -6.85 14.95
CA VAL A 100 -19.20 -7.86 15.92
C VAL A 100 -19.26 -7.21 17.29
N PHE A 101 -20.47 -6.99 17.80
CA PHE A 101 -20.70 -6.58 19.19
C PHE A 101 -20.72 -7.84 20.06
N TRP A 102 -19.63 -8.08 20.80
CA TRP A 102 -19.62 -9.10 21.83
C TRP A 102 -20.47 -8.59 23.00
N ASN A 103 -21.68 -9.13 23.18
CA ASN A 103 -22.42 -8.91 24.42
C ASN A 103 -21.65 -9.58 25.55
N GLU A 104 -21.24 -8.77 26.54
CA GLU A 104 -20.67 -9.22 27.80
C GLU A 104 -21.71 -10.04 28.57
N ASP A 105 -21.78 -11.35 28.34
CA ASP A 105 -22.38 -12.30 29.29
C ASP A 105 -21.96 -13.76 29.04
N VAL A 106 -20.73 -13.99 28.60
CA VAL A 106 -20.07 -15.30 28.75
C VAL A 106 -18.63 -15.10 29.20
N ARG A 107 -18.47 -14.80 30.50
CA ARG A 107 -17.26 -15.18 31.23
C ARG A 107 -17.24 -16.69 31.39
N ALA A 108 -16.69 -17.41 30.40
CA ALA A 108 -16.23 -18.77 30.59
C ALA A 108 -15.18 -19.11 29.52
N THR A 109 -13.90 -19.07 29.94
CA THR A 109 -12.80 -20.00 29.55
C THR A 109 -12.75 -20.42 28.08
N THR A 110 -11.78 -19.95 27.30
CA THR A 110 -10.40 -20.51 27.31
C THR A 110 -9.60 -19.69 26.28
N SER A 111 -8.74 -18.77 26.69
CA SER A 111 -7.29 -19.00 26.80
C SER A 111 -6.78 -20.33 26.23
N ILE A 112 -6.53 -20.41 24.92
CA ILE A 112 -5.41 -21.22 24.41
C ILE A 112 -4.32 -20.27 23.90
N ILE A 113 -3.81 -19.41 24.77
CA ILE A 113 -2.41 -19.01 24.77
C ILE A 113 -2.02 -18.99 26.26
N PRO A 114 -1.15 -19.90 26.73
CA PRO A 114 -0.67 -19.84 28.10
C PRO A 114 0.29 -18.65 28.22
N ASP A 115 0.05 -17.88 29.28
CA ASP A 115 0.94 -16.96 29.99
C ASP A 115 2.29 -16.62 29.34
N SER A 116 2.43 -15.35 28.97
CA SER A 116 3.46 -14.50 29.57
C SER A 116 3.18 -13.04 29.24
N ASP A 117 2.56 -12.38 30.20
CA ASP A 117 3.08 -11.13 30.78
C ASP A 117 3.48 -10.01 29.79
N LEU A 118 2.67 -8.97 29.70
CA LEU A 118 2.86 -7.77 30.52
C LEU A 118 1.87 -6.66 30.14
N SER A 119 1.25 -6.17 31.20
CA SER A 119 0.36 -5.03 31.35
C SER A 119 0.88 -3.68 30.81
N LEU A 120 -0.06 -2.83 30.36
CA LEU A 120 -0.34 -1.43 30.77
C LEU A 120 -0.69 -0.53 29.55
N GLU A 121 -1.97 -0.29 29.26
CA GLU A 121 -2.82 0.89 29.62
C GLU A 121 -3.02 1.87 28.42
N PRO A 122 -4.10 2.69 28.40
CA PRO A 122 -4.94 2.93 27.23
C PRO A 122 -4.74 4.32 26.60
N THR A 123 -4.98 4.48 25.30
CA THR A 123 -5.25 5.80 24.68
C THR A 123 -5.91 5.58 23.31
N GLN A 124 -7.23 5.73 23.21
CA GLN A 124 -7.93 6.96 22.79
C GLN A 124 -7.79 7.23 21.28
N SER A 125 -8.95 7.20 20.60
CA SER A 125 -9.34 7.80 19.32
C SER A 125 -8.28 8.05 18.26
N TYR A 126 -8.52 7.64 17.01
CA TYR A 126 -8.68 8.59 15.90
C TYR A 126 -9.44 7.93 14.76
N ALA A 127 -10.54 8.57 14.38
CA ALA A 127 -11.30 8.32 13.16
C ALA A 127 -10.52 8.84 11.96
N PHE A 128 -10.47 8.04 10.88
CA PHE A 128 -10.45 8.49 9.48
C PHE A 128 -11.09 7.41 8.62
#